data_AF-P46268-F1
#
_entry.id   AF-P46268-F1
#
_cell.length_a   1.000
_cell.length_b   1.000
_cell.length_c   1.000
_cell.angle_alpha   90.00
_cell.angle_beta   90.00
_cell.angle_gamma   90.00
#
_symmetry.space_group_name_H-M   'P 1'
#
loop_
_entity.id
_entity.type
_entity.pdbx_description
1 polymer ?
#
loop_
_entity_poly.entity_id
_entity_poly.type
_entity_poly.pdbx_seq_one_letter_code
_entity_poly.pdbx_strand_id
1 'polypeptide(L)'
;MASHTSIVKAGDFILRTPVLRSIFVPAAKLFCAYSGYRQLGLKFDDLIHEENPTVQKALSRLPKDEIYARNFRMLTAAQCGITHHLLSADKALKPSEDTPYLLPYLLELEAEAAERVELDNVEVAK
;
A
#
# COMPACT_ATOMS: atom_id res chain seq x y z
N MET A 1 3.32 -12.72 -6.42
CA MET A 1 2.39 -11.96 -5.55
C MET A 1 1.18 -11.57 -6.38
N ALA A 2 0.00 -11.41 -5.78
CA ALA A 2 -1.14 -10.83 -6.48
C ALA A 2 -0.80 -9.39 -6.92
N SER A 3 -1.28 -8.97 -8.09
CA SER A 3 -1.16 -7.57 -8.51
C SER A 3 -2.04 -6.68 -7.64
N HIS A 4 -1.63 -5.42 -7.45
CA HIS A 4 -2.41 -4.46 -6.68
C HIS A 4 -3.78 -4.21 -7.32
N THR A 5 -3.85 -4.25 -8.66
CA THR A 5 -5.09 -4.18 -9.43
C THR A 5 -6.06 -5.30 -9.06
N SER A 6 -5.57 -6.53 -8.87
CA SER A 6 -6.40 -7.65 -8.44
C SER A 6 -6.90 -7.47 -7.00
N ILE A 7 -6.02 -7.03 -6.11
CA ILE A 7 -6.34 -6.75 -4.70
C ILE A 7 -7.43 -5.67 -4.60
N VAL A 8 -7.28 -4.57 -5.35
CA VAL A 8 -8.25 -3.47 -5.38
C VAL A 8 -9.59 -3.92 -5.94
N LYS A 9 -9.61 -4.68 -7.05
CA LYS A 9 -10.86 -5.25 -7.59
C LYS A 9 -11.61 -6.10 -6.56
N ALA A 10 -10.89 -6.96 -5.83
CA ALA A 10 -11.48 -7.78 -4.78
C ALA A 10 -11.97 -6.94 -3.59
N GLY A 11 -11.17 -5.96 -3.15
CA GLY A 11 -11.52 -5.02 -2.09
C GLY A 11 -12.77 -4.20 -2.42
N ASP A 12 -12.84 -3.64 -3.62
CA ASP A 12 -13.98 -2.87 -4.11
C ASP A 12 -15.26 -3.71 -4.18
N PHE A 13 -15.15 -4.96 -4.62
CA PHE A 13 -16.28 -5.88 -4.62
C PHE A 13 -16.85 -6.10 -3.21
N ILE A 14 -15.97 -6.29 -2.21
CA ILE A 14 -16.36 -6.43 -0.80
C ILE A 14 -17.01 -5.13 -0.30
N LEU A 15 -16.38 -3.99 -0.55
CA LEU A 15 -16.85 -2.69 -0.06
C LEU A 15 -18.19 -2.27 -0.69
N ARG A 16 -18.43 -2.63 -1.95
CA ARG A 16 -19.69 -2.37 -2.66
C ARG A 16 -20.83 -3.28 -2.18
N THR A 17 -20.52 -4.45 -1.64
CA THR A 17 -21.53 -5.44 -1.21
C THR A 17 -21.87 -5.25 0.27
N PRO A 18 -23.09 -4.79 0.65
CA PRO A 18 -23.39 -4.38 2.03
C PRO A 18 -23.17 -5.47 3.08
N VAL A 19 -23.56 -6.72 2.78
CA VAL A 19 -23.39 -7.87 3.68
C VAL A 19 -21.90 -8.13 3.93
N LEU A 20 -21.11 -8.23 2.86
CA LEU A 20 -19.67 -8.46 2.97
C LEU A 20 -18.98 -7.30 3.67
N ARG A 21 -19.30 -6.06 3.31
CA ARG A 21 -18.78 -4.85 3.97
C ARG A 21 -19.01 -4.89 5.49
N SER A 22 -20.21 -5.27 5.94
CA SER A 22 -20.55 -5.31 7.37
C SER A 22 -19.73 -6.33 8.17
N ILE A 23 -19.28 -7.41 7.52
CA ILE A 23 -18.50 -8.49 8.15
C ILE A 23 -17.00 -8.20 8.05
N PHE A 24 -16.51 -7.91 6.84
CA PHE A 24 -15.09 -7.86 6.56
C PHE A 24 -14.43 -6.54 6.94
N VAL A 25 -15.15 -5.41 6.94
CA VAL A 25 -14.53 -4.13 7.33
C VAL A 25 -14.14 -4.09 8.82
N PRO A 26 -14.98 -4.51 9.78
CA PRO A 26 -14.57 -4.61 11.18
C PRO A 26 -13.41 -5.59 11.38
N ALA A 27 -13.45 -6.75 10.71
CA ALA A 27 -12.37 -7.73 10.76
C ALA A 27 -11.05 -7.15 10.22
N ALA A 28 -11.08 -6.43 9.10
CA ALA A 28 -9.92 -5.77 8.52
C ALA A 28 -9.36 -4.67 9.44
N LYS A 29 -10.23 -3.87 10.07
CA LYS A 29 -9.79 -2.87 11.07
C LYS A 29 -9.08 -3.52 12.24
N LEU A 30 -9.59 -4.64 12.73
CA LEU A 30 -8.99 -5.41 13.82
C LEU A 30 -7.63 -5.97 13.39
N PHE A 31 -7.56 -6.56 12.19
CA PHE A 31 -6.30 -7.04 11.61
C PHE A 31 -5.26 -5.94 11.56
N CYS A 32 -5.55 -4.78 10.95
CA CYS A 32 -4.62 -3.66 10.86
C CYS A 32 -4.20 -3.12 12.24
N ALA A 33 -5.09 -3.13 13.24
CA ALA A 33 -4.75 -2.71 14.60
C ALA A 33 -3.74 -3.67 15.27
N TYR A 34 -3.87 -4.98 15.05
CA TYR A 34 -2.96 -5.99 15.59
C TYR A 34 -1.70 -6.20 14.76
N SER A 35 -1.64 -5.76 13.51
CA SER A 35 -0.43 -5.83 12.68
C SER A 35 0.74 -5.00 13.22
N GLY A 36 0.50 -4.06 14.14
CA GLY A 36 1.55 -3.36 14.89
C GLY A 36 2.34 -2.29 14.13
N TYR A 37 2.31 -2.26 12.80
CA TYR A 37 3.08 -1.29 11.99
C TYR A 37 2.81 0.17 12.35
N ARG A 38 1.57 0.50 12.75
CA ARG A 38 1.21 1.86 13.21
C ARG A 38 1.91 2.27 14.50
N GLN A 39 2.24 1.31 15.37
CA GLN A 39 2.99 1.55 16.62
C GLN A 39 4.48 1.84 16.34
N LEU A 40 4.96 1.50 15.15
CA LEU A 40 6.29 1.86 14.63
C LEU A 40 6.26 3.15 13.80
N GLY A 41 5.09 3.77 13.63
CA GLY A 41 4.92 5.00 12.85
C GLY A 41 4.89 4.79 11.34
N LEU A 42 4.75 3.54 10.87
CA LEU A 42 4.64 3.21 9.46
C LEU A 42 3.20 3.34 8.97
N LYS A 43 3.03 3.70 7.69
CA LYS A 43 1.81 3.50 6.92
C LYS A 43 1.81 2.12 6.28
N PHE A 44 0.65 1.59 5.91
CA PHE A 44 0.56 0.28 5.25
C PHE A 44 1.40 0.20 3.97
N ASP A 45 1.38 1.25 3.14
CA ASP A 45 2.14 1.33 1.89
C ASP A 45 3.67 1.30 2.10
N ASP A 46 4.16 1.63 3.31
CA ASP A 46 5.59 1.53 3.64
C ASP A 46 6.05 0.06 3.78
N LEU A 47 5.10 -0.88 3.92
CA LEU A 47 5.37 -2.32 4.05
C LEU A 47 5.44 -3.04 2.69
N ILE A 48 5.15 -2.35 1.59
CA ILE A 48 5.20 -2.92 0.25
C ILE A 48 6.67 -3.16 -0.13
N HIS A 49 7.00 -4.38 -0.57
CA HIS A 49 8.35 -4.78 -0.96
C HIS A 49 8.85 -3.96 -2.15
N GLU A 50 9.96 -3.25 -1.96
CA GLU A 50 10.46 -2.27 -2.94
C GLU A 50 11.42 -2.86 -3.98
N GLU A 51 11.90 -4.09 -3.79
CA GLU A 51 12.77 -4.83 -4.72
C GLU A 51 11.99 -5.39 -5.93
N ASN A 52 11.08 -4.58 -6.45
CA ASN A 52 10.26 -4.82 -7.63
C ASN A 52 10.37 -3.59 -8.55
N PRO A 53 10.69 -3.77 -9.85
CA PRO A 53 10.77 -2.67 -10.82
C PRO A 53 9.53 -1.76 -10.86
N THR A 54 8.34 -2.33 -10.69
CA THR A 54 7.07 -1.57 -10.66
C THR A 54 7.00 -0.67 -9.44
N VAL A 55 7.41 -1.18 -8.27
CA VAL A 55 7.41 -0.39 -7.02
C VAL A 55 8.50 0.68 -7.06
N GLN A 56 9.69 0.39 -7.58
CA GLN A 56 10.75 1.39 -7.79
C GLN A 56 10.28 2.52 -8.72
N LYS A 57 9.59 2.18 -9.81
CA LYS A 57 9.01 3.18 -10.72
C LYS A 57 7.86 3.96 -10.07
N ALA A 58 7.09 3.33 -9.17
CA ALA A 58 6.05 4.03 -8.40
C ALA A 58 6.67 5.05 -7.44
N LEU A 59 7.73 4.64 -6.71
CA LEU A 59 8.47 5.50 -5.80
C LEU A 59 9.12 6.69 -6.53
N SER A 60 9.59 6.52 -7.76
CA SER A 60 10.18 7.62 -8.54
C SER A 60 9.16 8.64 -9.06
N ARG A 61 7.87 8.28 -9.14
CA ARG A 61 6.77 9.19 -9.49
C ARG A 61 6.21 9.97 -8.31
N LEU A 62 6.55 9.55 -7.09
CA LEU A 62 6.00 10.14 -5.88
C LEU A 62 6.54 11.57 -5.67
N PRO A 63 5.72 12.52 -5.16
CA PRO A 63 6.19 13.85 -4.77
C PRO A 63 7.36 13.78 -3.79
N LYS A 64 8.31 14.72 -3.90
CA LYS A 64 9.55 14.70 -3.11
C LYS A 64 9.27 14.76 -1.60
N ASP A 65 8.29 15.55 -1.19
CA ASP A 65 7.82 15.69 0.19
C ASP A 65 7.30 14.36 0.76
N GLU A 66 6.52 13.61 -0.01
CA GLU A 66 6.05 12.27 0.39
C GLU A 66 7.20 11.26 0.49
N ILE A 67 8.20 11.33 -0.42
CA ILE A 67 9.41 10.50 -0.33
C ILE A 67 10.20 10.81 0.95
N TYR A 68 10.40 12.09 1.27
CA TYR A 68 11.11 12.47 2.50
C TYR A 68 10.34 11.99 3.75
N ALA A 69 9.02 12.14 3.76
CA ALA A 69 8.18 11.65 4.86
C ALA A 69 8.24 10.12 4.99
N ARG A 70 8.19 9.36 3.88
CA ARG A 70 8.37 7.91 3.86
C ARG A 70 9.71 7.51 4.45
N ASN A 71 10.80 8.11 3.98
CA ASN A 71 12.15 7.78 4.45
C ASN A 71 12.30 8.03 5.96
N PHE A 72 11.72 9.13 6.47
CA PHE A 72 11.71 9.41 7.90
C PHE A 72 10.95 8.34 8.70
N ARG A 73 9.78 7.88 8.22
CA ARG A 73 9.01 6.79 8.85
C ARG A 73 9.82 5.48 8.87
N MET A 74 10.45 5.13 7.75
CA MET A 74 11.29 3.92 7.65
C MET A 74 12.49 3.94 8.60
N LEU A 75 13.22 5.05 8.66
CA LEU A 75 14.34 5.22 9.59
C LEU A 75 13.89 5.16 11.05
N THR A 76 12.75 5.79 11.36
CA THR A 76 12.16 5.75 12.72
C THR A 76 11.78 4.31 13.10
N ALA A 77 11.14 3.57 12.20
CA ALA A 77 10.76 2.19 12.43
C ALA A 77 11.99 1.27 12.59
N ALA A 78 13.04 1.49 11.79
CA ALA A 78 14.31 0.77 11.94
C ALA A 78 14.94 1.02 13.32
N GLN A 79 14.96 2.28 13.78
CA GLN A 79 15.47 2.63 15.11
C GLN A 79 14.64 1.95 16.22
N CYS A 80 13.31 1.95 16.11
CA CYS A 80 12.42 1.23 17.03
C CYS A 80 12.74 -0.28 17.06
N GLY A 81 12.95 -0.88 15.88
CA GLY A 81 13.32 -2.28 15.74
C GLY A 81 14.64 -2.64 16.41
N ILE A 82 15.67 -1.80 16.26
CA ILE A 82 16.99 -2.00 16.88
C ILE A 82 16.94 -1.87 18.40
N THR A 83 16.14 -0.93 18.90
CA THR A 83 16.03 -0.64 20.33
C THR A 83 15.02 -1.53 21.07
N HIS A 84 14.29 -2.38 20.34
CA HIS A 84 13.17 -3.16 20.88
C HIS A 84 12.13 -2.31 21.63
N HIS A 85 11.92 -1.08 21.16
CA HIS A 85 10.94 -0.15 21.72
C HIS A 85 9.91 0.23 20.68
N LEU A 86 8.68 0.46 21.14
CA LEU A 86 7.62 1.06 20.33
C LEU A 86 7.63 2.58 20.49
N LEU A 87 7.03 3.28 19.53
CA LEU A 87 6.77 4.71 19.69
C LEU A 87 5.82 4.95 20.85
N SER A 88 5.94 6.12 21.47
CA SER A 88 4.94 6.61 22.41
C SER A 88 3.58 6.76 21.72
N ALA A 89 2.49 6.60 22.48
CA ALA A 89 1.14 6.52 21.92
C ALA A 89 0.71 7.78 21.13
N ASP A 90 1.28 8.95 21.46
CA ASP A 90 1.09 10.21 20.76
C ASP A 90 1.79 10.29 19.39
N LYS A 91 2.85 9.49 19.20
CA LYS A 91 3.63 9.40 17.95
C LYS A 91 3.22 8.21 17.07
N ALA A 92 2.44 7.27 17.60
CA ALA A 92 1.90 6.17 16.82
C ALA A 92 0.96 6.70 15.74
N LEU A 93 1.02 6.11 14.54
CA LEU A 93 0.22 6.54 13.40
C LEU A 93 -1.27 6.32 13.68
N LYS A 94 -2.08 7.36 13.49
CA LYS A 94 -3.54 7.24 13.67
C LYS A 94 -4.16 6.50 12.49
N PRO A 95 -5.28 5.77 12.70
CA PRO A 95 -5.99 5.12 11.59
C PRO A 95 -6.43 6.08 10.48
N SER A 96 -6.64 7.37 10.78
CA SER A 96 -6.99 8.41 9.81
C SER A 96 -5.81 8.89 8.95
N GLU A 97 -4.58 8.70 9.43
CA GLU A 97 -3.35 9.11 8.75
C GLU A 97 -2.78 7.98 7.87
N ASP A 98 -3.24 6.75 8.08
CA ASP A 98 -2.88 5.54 7.33
C ASP A 98 -3.57 5.50 5.96
N THR A 99 -3.13 6.40 5.08
CA THR A 99 -3.64 6.56 3.72
C THR A 99 -2.77 5.80 2.70
N PRO A 100 -3.38 5.19 1.67
CA PRO A 100 -2.66 4.47 0.62
C PRO A 100 -2.07 5.47 -0.39
N TYR A 101 -0.95 6.09 -0.04
CA TYR A 101 -0.31 7.17 -0.82
C TYR A 101 0.45 6.66 -2.06
N LEU A 102 0.92 5.41 -2.05
CA LEU A 102 1.69 4.78 -3.11
C LEU A 102 0.78 3.97 -4.05
N LEU A 103 -0.32 3.41 -3.53
CA LEU A 103 -1.26 2.59 -4.29
C LEU A 103 -1.74 3.22 -5.62
N PRO A 104 -2.09 4.52 -5.72
CA PRO A 104 -2.53 5.12 -6.98
C PRO A 104 -1.47 5.02 -8.08
N TYR A 105 -0.20 5.25 -7.74
CA TYR A 105 0.92 5.15 -8.67
C TYR A 105 1.19 3.69 -9.08
N LEU A 106 1.00 2.74 -8.15
CA LEU A 106 1.10 1.31 -8.46
C LEU A 106 0.03 0.86 -9.44
N LEU A 107 -1.22 1.30 -9.26
CA LEU A 107 -2.33 0.97 -10.16
C LEU A 107 -2.12 1.56 -11.56
N GLU A 108 -1.65 2.81 -11.65
CA GLU A 108 -1.31 3.45 -12.93
C GLU A 108 -0.24 2.64 -13.67
N LEU A 109 0.82 2.23 -12.97
CA LEU A 109 1.92 1.48 -13.56
C LEU A 109 1.54 0.05 -13.95
N GLU A 110 0.70 -0.62 -13.17
CA GLU A 110 0.16 -1.92 -13.53
C GLU A 110 -0.77 -1.83 -14.74
N ALA A 111 -1.55 -0.75 -14.86
CA ALA A 111 -2.38 -0.50 -16.04
C ALA A 111 -1.53 -0.24 -17.30
N GLU A 112 -0.50 0.60 -17.21
CA GLU A 112 0.47 0.81 -18.31
C GLU A 112 1.13 -0.50 -18.76
N ALA A 113 1.52 -1.35 -17.80
CA ALA A 113 2.15 -2.62 -18.09
C ALA A 113 1.17 -3.60 -18.75
N ALA A 114 -0.08 -3.64 -18.27
CA ALA A 114 -1.13 -4.48 -18.84
C ALA A 114 -1.48 -4.05 -20.27
N GLU A 115 -1.66 -2.75 -20.51
CA GLU A 115 -1.93 -2.20 -21.83
C GLU A 115 -0.78 -2.52 -22.80
N ARG A 116 0.48 -2.35 -22.38
CA ARG A 116 1.64 -2.73 -23.21
C ARG A 116 1.57 -4.20 -23.63
N VAL A 117 1.30 -5.10 -22.68
CA VAL A 117 1.20 -6.53 -22.99
C VAL A 117 0.03 -6.81 -23.95
N GLU A 118 -1.11 -6.14 -23.79
CA GLU A 118 -2.25 -6.30 -24.68
C GLU A 118 -1.94 -5.82 -26.11
N LEU A 119 -1.29 -4.67 -26.24
CA LEU A 119 -0.90 -4.10 -27.53
C LEU A 119 0.20 -4.92 -28.23
N ASP A 120 1.18 -5.43 -27.47
CA ASP A 120 2.26 -6.27 -28.02
C ASP A 120 1.74 -7.62 -28.54
N ASN A 121 0.56 -8.07 -28.08
CA ASN A 121 -0.05 -9.35 -28.46
C ASN A 121 -1.38 -9.18 -29.21
N VAL A 122 -1.62 -8.02 -29.83
CA VAL A 122 -2.87 -7.76 -30.55
C VAL A 122 -2.99 -8.66 -31.80
N GLU A 123 -4.09 -9.40 -31.91
CA GLU A 123 -4.41 -10.18 -33.11
C GLU A 123 -5.25 -9.33 -34.08
N VAL A 124 -4.76 -9.15 -35.30
CA VAL A 124 -5.49 -8.42 -36.35
C VAL A 124 -6.41 -9.40 -37.08
N ALA A 125 -7.72 -9.30 -36.80
CA ALA A 125 -8.73 -10.00 -37.59
C ALA A 125 -8.76 -9.41 -39.01
N LYS A 126 -8.70 -10.30 -40.01
CA LYS A 126 -8.78 -9.95 -41.44
C LYS A 126 -10.20 -9.67 -41.90
#